data_AF-A0A087M2I8-F1
#
_entry.id   AF-A0A087M2I8-F1
#
_cell.length_a   1.000
_cell.length_b   1.000
_cell.length_c   1.000
_cell.angle_alpha   90.00
_cell.angle_beta   90.00
_cell.angle_gamma   90.00
#
_symmetry.space_group_name_H-M   'P 1'
#
loop_
_entity.id
_entity.type
_entity.pdbx_description
1 polymer ?
#
loop_
_entity_poly.entity_id
_entity_poly.type
_entity_poly.pdbx_seq_one_letter_code
_entity_poly.pdbx_strand_id
1 'polypeptide(L)'
;MLLDIKFLDDATRPPIPVLENLTAAQRAPGHHLRMIHDHLRDNMVTLGKLIERANARQASLADIAAETDNMAMVANYRRFGNLCGQHCGIVNTHHTIEDHHLFPVLAQQGPAFKAIAERLTAEHVVVHELLERLVAALNDLAAEPNETRFNEAREIYHTLERVLLSHLGWEEEAMGDALGHFEIM
;
A
#
# COMPACT_ATOMS: atom_id res chain seq x y z
N MET A 1 15.54 2.66 12.93
CA MET A 1 14.42 3.35 13.60
C MET A 1 13.40 3.67 12.51
N LEU A 2 12.47 2.74 12.26
CA LEU A 2 11.66 2.68 11.04
C LEU A 2 10.60 3.80 10.92
N LEU A 3 10.41 4.62 11.95
CA LEU A 3 9.23 5.49 12.07
C LEU A 3 9.49 6.77 12.90
N ASP A 4 10.64 7.43 12.75
CA ASP A 4 10.79 8.79 13.31
C ASP A 4 10.20 9.86 12.37
N ILE A 5 9.07 9.51 11.77
CA ILE A 5 8.49 10.24 10.65
C ILE A 5 7.30 11.01 11.19
N LYS A 6 7.57 12.19 11.77
CA LYS A 6 6.57 13.26 11.95
C LYS A 6 5.78 13.52 10.65
N PHE A 7 6.34 13.18 9.50
CA PHE A 7 5.70 13.25 8.19
C PHE A 7 4.56 12.23 7.98
N LEU A 8 4.49 11.09 8.68
CA LEU A 8 3.33 10.17 8.61
C LEU A 8 2.26 10.48 9.66
N ASP A 9 2.42 11.57 10.42
CA ASP A 9 1.35 12.08 11.27
C ASP A 9 0.27 12.71 10.38
N ASP A 10 -0.90 12.11 10.36
CA ASP A 10 -2.05 12.57 9.58
C ASP A 10 -2.41 14.04 9.93
N ALA A 11 -2.13 14.49 11.15
CA ALA A 11 -2.35 15.88 11.57
C ALA A 11 -1.45 16.90 10.86
N THR A 12 -0.43 16.45 10.13
CA THR A 12 0.47 17.31 9.35
C THR A 12 0.05 17.46 7.89
N ARG A 13 -1.03 16.79 7.46
CA ARG A 13 -1.55 16.89 6.10
C ARG A 13 -2.15 18.27 5.83
N PRO A 14 -1.99 18.82 4.61
CA PRO A 14 -2.65 20.07 4.23
C PRO A 14 -4.18 20.00 4.39
N PRO A 15 -4.84 21.12 4.70
CA PRO A 15 -6.29 21.16 4.73
C PRO A 15 -6.87 20.93 3.34
N ILE A 16 -7.99 20.20 3.27
CA ILE A 16 -8.67 19.87 2.02
C ILE A 16 -9.64 21.01 1.65
N PRO A 17 -9.50 21.64 0.46
CA PRO A 17 -10.48 22.61 -0.02
C PRO A 17 -11.84 21.96 -0.27
N VAL A 18 -12.92 22.61 0.18
CA VAL A 18 -14.29 22.17 -0.08
C VAL A 18 -14.73 22.66 -1.46
N LEU A 19 -15.14 21.73 -2.34
CA LEU A 19 -15.72 22.03 -3.64
C LEU A 19 -17.24 21.85 -3.56
N GLU A 20 -17.98 22.95 -3.55
CA GLU A 20 -19.43 22.93 -3.39
C GLU A 20 -20.18 22.58 -4.70
N ASN A 21 -21.42 22.09 -4.56
CA ASN A 21 -22.38 21.90 -5.66
C ASN A 21 -21.93 20.94 -6.79
N LEU A 22 -21.10 19.95 -6.46
CA LEU A 22 -20.66 18.94 -7.44
C LEU A 22 -21.82 18.11 -8.00
N THR A 23 -21.82 18.01 -9.33
CA THR A 23 -22.73 17.13 -10.05
C THR A 23 -22.35 15.66 -9.87
N ALA A 24 -23.26 14.74 -10.19
CA ALA A 24 -22.95 13.31 -10.21
C ALA A 24 -21.82 12.96 -11.19
N ALA A 25 -21.75 13.66 -12.34
CA ALA A 25 -20.69 13.47 -13.32
C ALA A 25 -19.32 13.89 -12.76
N GLN A 26 -19.24 15.01 -12.05
CA GLN A 26 -17.99 15.47 -11.42
C GLN A 26 -17.52 14.59 -10.26
N ARG A 27 -18.42 13.83 -9.62
CA ARG A 27 -18.03 12.85 -8.60
C ARG A 27 -17.54 11.51 -9.17
N ALA A 28 -17.88 11.21 -10.43
CA ALA A 28 -17.60 9.90 -11.02
C ALA A 28 -16.10 9.55 -11.06
N PRO A 29 -15.17 10.48 -11.40
CA PRO A 29 -13.73 10.18 -11.35
C PRO A 29 -13.23 9.82 -9.95
N GLY A 30 -13.65 10.55 -8.92
CA GLY A 30 -13.31 10.22 -7.52
C GLY A 30 -13.85 8.87 -7.07
N HIS A 31 -15.06 8.48 -7.52
CA HIS A 31 -15.58 7.14 -7.29
C HIS A 31 -14.76 6.06 -8.02
N HIS A 32 -14.27 6.35 -9.23
CA HIS A 32 -13.41 5.42 -9.95
C HIS A 32 -12.06 5.23 -9.24
N LEU A 33 -11.44 6.30 -8.74
CA LEU A 33 -10.24 6.23 -7.89
C LEU A 33 -10.48 5.32 -6.69
N ARG A 34 -11.58 5.55 -5.95
CA ARG A 34 -11.95 4.69 -4.81
C ARG A 34 -12.11 3.22 -5.20
N MET A 35 -12.67 2.90 -6.37
CA MET A 35 -12.77 1.51 -6.82
C MET A 35 -11.40 0.86 -7.02
N ILE A 36 -10.41 1.60 -7.54
CA ILE A 36 -9.03 1.13 -7.65
C ILE A 36 -8.46 0.91 -6.25
N HIS A 37 -8.65 1.87 -5.34
CA HIS A 37 -8.17 1.77 -3.96
C HIS A 37 -8.79 0.61 -3.20
N ASP A 38 -10.08 0.33 -3.40
CA ASP A 38 -10.76 -0.81 -2.79
C ASP A 38 -10.13 -2.14 -3.25
N HIS A 39 -9.73 -2.24 -4.52
CA HIS A 39 -8.96 -3.39 -4.98
C HIS A 39 -7.60 -3.51 -4.28
N LEU A 40 -6.92 -2.38 -4.01
CA LEU A 40 -5.66 -2.39 -3.25
C LEU A 40 -5.88 -2.81 -1.79
N ARG A 41 -6.95 -2.32 -1.15
CA ARG A 41 -7.35 -2.71 0.21
C ARG A 41 -7.63 -4.22 0.31
N ASP A 42 -8.36 -4.77 -0.65
CA ASP A 42 -8.68 -6.20 -0.70
C ASP A 42 -7.42 -7.08 -0.88
N ASN A 43 -6.46 -6.60 -1.69
CA ASN A 43 -5.17 -7.26 -1.85
C ASN A 43 -4.37 -7.23 -0.55
N MET A 44 -4.34 -6.10 0.18
CA MET A 44 -3.71 -6.04 1.50
C MET A 44 -4.33 -7.04 2.46
N VAL A 45 -5.67 -7.08 2.59
CA VAL A 45 -6.37 -8.07 3.43
C VAL A 45 -5.99 -9.50 3.04
N THR A 46 -5.84 -9.78 1.74
CA THR A 46 -5.43 -11.10 1.25
C THR A 46 -4.00 -11.44 1.67
N LEU A 47 -3.06 -10.48 1.56
CA LEU A 47 -1.68 -10.65 2.00
C LEU A 47 -1.58 -10.83 3.51
N GLY A 48 -2.33 -10.07 4.31
CA GLY A 48 -2.39 -10.23 5.76
C GLY A 48 -2.89 -11.61 6.18
N LYS A 49 -3.87 -12.18 5.47
CA LYS A 49 -4.30 -13.57 5.73
C LYS A 49 -3.21 -14.59 5.41
N LEU A 50 -2.37 -14.33 4.42
CA LEU A 50 -1.30 -15.24 4.00
C LEU A 50 -0.11 -15.18 4.96
N ILE A 51 0.27 -13.99 5.44
CA ILE A 51 1.37 -13.83 6.40
C ILE A 51 1.02 -14.53 7.72
N GLU A 52 -0.20 -14.39 8.21
CA GLU A 52 -0.64 -15.06 9.45
C GLU A 52 -0.73 -16.59 9.31
N ARG A 53 -1.12 -17.10 8.13
CA ARG A 53 -1.15 -18.54 7.86
C ARG A 53 0.23 -19.16 7.75
N ALA A 54 1.22 -18.39 7.31
CA ALA A 54 2.60 -18.87 7.22
C ALA A 54 3.22 -19.12 8.62
N ASN A 55 2.72 -18.44 9.65
CA ASN A 55 3.07 -18.67 11.06
C ASN A 55 2.40 -19.91 11.68
N ALA A 56 1.17 -20.22 11.26
CA ALA A 56 0.33 -21.24 11.90
C ALA A 56 0.85 -22.69 11.78
N ARG A 57 1.95 -22.91 11.07
CA ARG A 57 2.73 -24.16 11.09
C ARG A 57 3.98 -24.05 11.97
N GLN A 58 3.84 -23.52 13.19
CA GLN A 58 4.73 -23.93 14.28
C GLN A 58 4.55 -25.45 14.43
N ALA A 59 5.40 -26.19 13.74
CA ALA A 59 5.49 -27.64 13.86
C ALA A 59 5.67 -27.95 15.34
N SER A 60 4.74 -28.71 15.91
CA SER A 60 5.02 -29.33 17.18
C SER A 60 6.23 -30.23 16.98
N LEU A 61 7.13 -30.32 17.95
CA LEU A 61 8.32 -31.18 17.89
C LEU A 61 8.00 -32.68 17.62
N ALA A 62 6.71 -33.06 17.63
CA ALA A 62 6.23 -34.40 17.27
C ALA A 62 6.06 -34.62 15.75
N ASP A 63 6.07 -33.57 14.92
CA ASP A 63 5.72 -33.62 13.49
C ASP A 63 6.93 -33.57 12.54
N ILE A 64 8.16 -33.76 13.05
CA ILE A 64 9.42 -33.76 12.27
C ILE A 64 9.57 -35.09 11.49
N ALA A 65 8.55 -35.47 10.72
CA ALA A 65 8.62 -36.50 9.69
C ALA A 65 8.92 -35.85 8.33
N ALA A 66 10.19 -35.46 8.21
CA ALA A 66 11.06 -35.15 7.07
C ALA A 66 10.50 -34.92 5.64
N GLU A 67 11.05 -33.86 5.03
CA GLU A 67 11.07 -33.47 3.60
C GLU A 67 9.78 -32.97 2.95
N THR A 68 8.62 -33.61 3.15
CA THR A 68 7.39 -33.19 2.44
C THR A 68 6.81 -31.89 3.00
N ASP A 69 6.89 -31.69 4.31
CA ASP A 69 6.38 -30.48 4.98
C ASP A 69 7.28 -29.25 4.77
N ASN A 70 8.60 -29.45 4.69
CA ASN A 70 9.52 -28.36 4.33
C ASN A 70 9.28 -27.87 2.90
N MET A 71 9.04 -28.78 1.96
CA MET A 71 8.68 -28.42 0.59
C MET A 71 7.33 -27.67 0.53
N ALA A 72 6.33 -28.09 1.31
CA ALA A 72 5.04 -27.41 1.38
C ALA A 72 5.17 -26.00 1.99
N MET A 73 5.98 -25.83 3.04
CA MET A 73 6.28 -24.53 3.64
C MET A 73 7.00 -23.60 2.66
N VAL A 74 8.07 -24.07 2.01
CA VAL A 74 8.80 -23.30 0.99
C VAL A 74 7.89 -22.91 -0.18
N ALA A 75 6.99 -23.82 -0.61
CA ALA A 75 6.00 -23.51 -1.63
C ALA A 75 5.00 -22.42 -1.19
N ASN A 76 4.58 -22.44 0.08
CA ASN A 76 3.70 -21.41 0.65
C ASN A 76 4.39 -20.04 0.70
N TYR A 77 5.65 -19.98 1.14
CA TYR A 77 6.43 -18.73 1.16
C TYR A 77 6.64 -18.16 -0.24
N ARG A 78 6.99 -19.00 -1.23
CA ARG A 78 7.13 -18.55 -2.62
C ARG A 78 5.81 -18.04 -3.21
N ARG A 79 4.70 -18.73 -2.94
CA ARG A 79 3.38 -18.28 -3.38
C ARG A 79 3.02 -16.93 -2.76
N PHE A 80 3.29 -16.76 -1.47
CA PHE A 80 3.07 -15.51 -0.76
C PHE A 80 3.93 -14.38 -1.33
N GLY A 81 5.23 -14.62 -1.54
CA GLY A 81 6.15 -13.67 -2.18
C GLY A 81 5.69 -13.23 -3.57
N ASN A 82 5.22 -14.17 -4.41
CA ASN A 82 4.70 -13.85 -5.75
C ASN A 82 3.45 -12.95 -5.70
N LEU A 83 2.50 -13.25 -4.80
CA LEU A 83 1.29 -12.44 -4.64
C LEU A 83 1.62 -11.05 -4.09
N CYS A 84 2.56 -10.97 -3.15
CA CYS A 84 3.04 -9.69 -2.65
C CYS A 84 3.70 -8.88 -3.77
N GLY A 85 4.60 -9.47 -4.56
CA GLY A 85 5.25 -8.80 -5.67
C GLY A 85 4.28 -8.29 -6.74
N GLN A 86 3.22 -9.06 -7.04
CA GLN A 86 2.15 -8.60 -7.94
C GLN A 86 1.41 -7.39 -7.36
N HIS A 87 1.02 -7.45 -6.08
CA HIS A 87 0.36 -6.33 -5.42
C HIS A 87 1.25 -5.08 -5.41
N CYS A 88 2.55 -5.22 -5.08
CA CYS A 88 3.52 -4.12 -5.14
C CYS A 88 3.59 -3.51 -6.55
N GLY A 89 3.57 -4.34 -7.59
CA GLY A 89 3.57 -3.88 -8.98
C GLY A 89 2.33 -3.07 -9.36
N ILE A 90 1.15 -3.45 -8.86
CA ILE A 90 -0.10 -2.72 -9.08
C ILE A 90 -0.05 -1.36 -8.38
N VAL A 91 0.31 -1.33 -7.08
CA VAL A 91 0.46 -0.08 -6.32
C VAL A 91 1.45 0.86 -7.00
N ASN A 92 2.61 0.33 -7.40
CA ASN A 92 3.63 1.13 -8.10
C ASN A 92 3.09 1.72 -9.41
N THR A 93 2.35 0.95 -10.20
CA THR A 93 1.80 1.43 -11.49
C THR A 93 0.77 2.53 -11.28
N HIS A 94 -0.13 2.34 -10.32
CA HIS A 94 -1.14 3.33 -9.93
C HIS A 94 -0.49 4.65 -9.47
N HIS A 95 0.44 4.58 -8.51
CA HIS A 95 1.15 5.78 -8.02
C HIS A 95 1.99 6.45 -9.10
N THR A 96 2.60 5.68 -10.01
CA THR A 96 3.34 6.22 -11.16
C THR A 96 2.42 7.06 -12.06
N ILE A 97 1.19 6.61 -12.29
CA ILE A 97 0.21 7.36 -13.09
C ILE A 97 -0.16 8.66 -12.40
N GLU A 98 -0.43 8.61 -11.09
CA GLU A 98 -0.72 9.80 -10.30
C GLU A 98 0.42 10.82 -10.32
N ASP A 99 1.63 10.39 -9.98
CA ASP A 99 2.81 11.26 -9.88
C ASP A 99 3.14 11.93 -11.22
N HIS A 100 3.00 11.20 -12.33
CA HIS A 100 3.39 11.71 -13.65
C HIS A 100 2.26 12.37 -14.44
N HIS A 101 0.99 12.09 -14.12
CA HIS A 101 -0.14 12.56 -14.94
C HIS A 101 -1.20 13.32 -14.16
N LEU A 102 -1.55 12.92 -12.93
CA LEU A 102 -2.65 13.55 -12.19
C LEU A 102 -2.17 14.69 -11.29
N PHE A 103 -1.17 14.42 -10.44
CA PHE A 103 -0.64 15.40 -9.49
C PHE A 103 -0.08 16.67 -10.14
N PRO A 104 0.61 16.61 -11.30
CA PRO A 104 1.06 17.82 -11.99
C PRO A 104 -0.08 18.73 -12.45
N VAL A 105 -1.24 18.16 -12.81
CA VAL A 105 -2.44 18.91 -13.22
C VAL A 105 -3.18 19.43 -11.99
N LEU A 106 -3.29 18.62 -10.94
CA LEU A 106 -3.86 19.02 -9.65
C LEU A 106 -3.09 20.21 -9.05
N ALA A 107 -1.77 20.18 -9.10
CA ALA A 107 -0.91 21.24 -8.58
C ALA A 107 -1.10 22.61 -9.29
N GLN A 108 -1.64 22.61 -10.51
CA GLN A 108 -1.94 23.83 -11.25
C GLN A 108 -3.22 24.53 -10.75
N GLN A 109 -4.05 23.84 -9.95
CA GLN A 109 -5.34 24.36 -9.46
C GLN A 109 -5.20 25.30 -8.25
N GLY A 110 -3.98 25.72 -7.93
CA GLY A 110 -3.69 26.73 -6.92
C GLY A 110 -2.88 26.21 -5.73
N PRO A 111 -2.50 27.10 -4.78
CA PRO A 111 -1.55 26.77 -3.72
C PRO A 111 -1.97 25.62 -2.81
N ALA A 112 -3.28 25.48 -2.55
CA ALA A 112 -3.79 24.41 -1.69
C ALA A 112 -3.65 23.03 -2.36
N PHE A 113 -4.06 22.90 -3.62
CA PHE A 113 -3.93 21.66 -4.37
C PHE A 113 -2.48 21.31 -4.72
N LYS A 114 -1.62 22.31 -4.90
CA LYS A 114 -0.17 22.11 -4.98
C LYS A 114 0.38 21.47 -3.71
N ALA A 115 0.00 21.96 -2.53
CA ALA A 115 0.45 21.38 -1.27
C ALA A 115 -0.06 19.94 -1.08
N ILE A 116 -1.28 19.65 -1.52
CA ILE A 116 -1.84 18.28 -1.52
C ILE A 116 -1.03 17.37 -2.43
N ALA A 117 -0.79 17.76 -3.69
CA ALA A 117 -0.01 17.00 -4.65
C ALA A 117 1.42 16.72 -4.14
N GLU A 118 2.11 17.74 -3.61
CA GLU A 118 3.45 17.58 -3.04
C GLU A 118 3.46 16.62 -1.83
N ARG A 119 2.39 16.67 -1.01
CA ARG A 119 2.23 15.75 0.12
C ARG A 119 1.99 14.32 -0.34
N LEU A 120 1.10 14.09 -1.31
CA LEU A 120 0.81 12.75 -1.86
C LEU A 120 2.06 12.12 -2.50
N THR A 121 2.78 12.87 -3.35
CA THR A 121 4.06 12.40 -3.92
C THR A 121 5.07 12.03 -2.83
N ALA A 122 5.17 12.82 -1.76
CA ALA A 122 6.08 12.49 -0.66
C ALA A 122 5.62 11.24 0.11
N GLU A 123 4.32 11.00 0.25
CA GLU A 123 3.79 9.76 0.83
C GLU A 123 4.06 8.54 -0.09
N HIS A 124 3.99 8.71 -1.41
CA HIS A 124 4.35 7.65 -2.38
C HIS A 124 5.79 7.16 -2.22
N VAL A 125 6.74 8.06 -1.95
CA VAL A 125 8.15 7.69 -1.70
C VAL A 125 8.25 6.74 -0.50
N VAL A 126 7.53 7.03 0.58
CA VAL A 126 7.52 6.19 1.78
C VAL A 126 6.84 4.84 1.52
N VAL A 127 5.72 4.84 0.80
CA VAL A 127 5.04 3.60 0.40
C VAL A 127 5.98 2.74 -0.45
N HIS A 128 6.67 3.32 -1.43
CA HIS A 128 7.62 2.61 -2.29
C HIS A 128 8.75 1.97 -1.49
N GLU A 129 9.37 2.72 -0.57
CA GLU A 129 10.42 2.20 0.32
C GLU A 129 9.93 1.01 1.17
N LEU A 130 8.69 1.05 1.65
CA LEU A 130 8.08 -0.04 2.40
C LEU A 130 7.77 -1.26 1.52
N LEU A 131 7.33 -1.05 0.27
CA LEU A 131 7.10 -2.12 -0.71
C LEU A 131 8.42 -2.83 -1.05
N GLU A 132 9.49 -2.09 -1.32
CA GLU A 132 10.81 -2.66 -1.60
C GLU A 132 11.34 -3.47 -0.41
N ARG A 133 11.22 -2.93 0.81
CA ARG A 133 11.59 -3.63 2.05
C ARG A 133 10.79 -4.90 2.27
N LEU A 134 9.49 -4.87 2.01
CA LEU A 134 8.64 -6.05 2.15
C LEU A 134 9.06 -7.12 1.16
N VAL A 135 9.27 -6.77 -0.12
CA VAL A 135 9.74 -7.71 -1.13
C VAL A 135 11.10 -8.32 -0.74
N ALA A 136 12.04 -7.52 -0.25
CA ALA A 136 13.33 -8.01 0.22
C ALA A 136 13.18 -8.98 1.41
N ALA A 137 12.40 -8.61 2.43
CA ALA A 137 12.17 -9.45 3.61
C ALA A 137 11.48 -10.79 3.25
N LEU A 138 10.56 -10.77 2.27
CA LEU A 138 9.90 -11.98 1.79
C LEU A 138 10.83 -12.89 0.99
N ASN A 139 11.72 -12.32 0.17
CA ASN A 139 12.75 -13.09 -0.53
C ASN A 139 13.71 -13.76 0.45
N ASP A 140 14.14 -13.01 1.47
CA ASP A 140 14.99 -13.50 2.55
C ASP A 140 14.31 -14.62 3.35
N LEU A 141 13.04 -14.44 3.71
CA LEU A 141 12.24 -15.47 4.38
C LEU A 141 12.08 -16.73 3.52
N ALA A 142 11.87 -16.58 2.21
CA ALA A 142 11.74 -17.71 1.30
C ALA A 142 13.07 -18.46 1.08
N ALA A 143 14.20 -17.75 1.14
CA ALA A 143 15.55 -18.32 1.02
C ALA A 143 15.97 -19.08 2.28
N GLU A 144 15.67 -18.54 3.46
CA GLU A 144 16.05 -19.13 4.75
C GLU A 144 14.89 -19.03 5.77
N PRO A 145 13.91 -19.95 5.73
CA PRO A 145 12.77 -19.88 6.62
C PRO A 145 13.13 -19.98 8.11
N ASN A 146 12.87 -18.93 8.88
CA ASN A 146 13.01 -18.91 10.34
C ASN A 146 12.10 -17.85 11.01
N GLU A 147 11.91 -17.97 12.32
CA GLU A 147 11.02 -17.11 13.10
C GLU A 147 11.44 -15.63 13.06
N THR A 148 12.74 -15.33 13.09
CA THR A 148 13.24 -13.95 13.03
C THR A 148 12.86 -13.26 11.72
N ARG A 149 13.14 -13.91 10.58
CA ARG A 149 12.80 -13.38 9.25
C ARG A 149 11.29 -13.30 9.02
N PHE A 150 10.53 -14.23 9.60
CA PHE A 150 9.08 -14.18 9.55
C PHE A 150 8.55 -12.94 10.30
N ASN A 151 9.02 -12.72 11.52
CA ASN A 151 8.63 -11.56 12.32
C ASN A 151 9.03 -10.25 11.64
N GLU A 152 10.21 -10.19 11.01
CA GLU A 152 10.64 -9.03 10.21
C GLU A 152 9.68 -8.72 9.05
N ALA A 153 9.36 -9.71 8.21
CA ALA A 153 8.42 -9.54 7.11
C ALA A 153 7.02 -9.10 7.62
N ARG A 154 6.59 -9.61 8.77
CA ARG A 154 5.31 -9.28 9.41
C ARG A 154 5.26 -7.84 9.91
N GLU A 155 6.29 -7.38 10.60
CA GLU A 155 6.36 -5.99 11.07
C GLU A 155 6.40 -4.99 9.90
N ILE A 156 7.13 -5.32 8.83
CA ILE A 156 7.16 -4.49 7.61
C ILE A 156 5.77 -4.47 6.95
N TYR A 157 5.12 -5.63 6.81
CA TYR A 157 3.77 -5.73 6.25
C TYR A 157 2.77 -4.85 7.03
N HIS A 158 2.72 -4.97 8.36
CA HIS A 158 1.77 -4.16 9.15
C HIS A 158 2.09 -2.67 9.11
N THR A 159 3.36 -2.32 8.95
CA THR A 159 3.76 -0.92 8.75
C THR A 159 3.28 -0.41 7.39
N LEU A 160 3.49 -1.17 6.32
CA LEU A 160 2.97 -0.86 4.98
C LEU A 160 1.45 -0.76 4.99
N GLU A 161 0.74 -1.71 5.60
CA GLU A 161 -0.72 -1.72 5.73
C GLU A 161 -1.25 -0.45 6.37
N ARG A 162 -0.70 -0.07 7.53
CA ARG A 162 -1.11 1.17 8.20
C ARG A 162 -0.88 2.40 7.34
N VAL A 163 0.30 2.52 6.71
CA VAL A 163 0.67 3.69 5.91
C VAL A 163 -0.16 3.77 4.64
N LEU A 164 -0.25 2.68 3.88
CA LEU A 164 -0.99 2.62 2.62
C LEU A 164 -2.49 2.87 2.86
N LEU A 165 -3.10 2.28 3.89
CA LEU A 165 -4.52 2.51 4.16
C LEU A 165 -4.82 3.96 4.56
N SER A 166 -3.96 4.59 5.36
CA SER A 166 -4.10 6.03 5.68
C SER A 166 -3.94 6.88 4.42
N HIS A 167 -2.94 6.58 3.61
CA HIS A 167 -2.65 7.28 2.36
C HIS A 167 -3.84 7.24 1.39
N LEU A 168 -4.32 6.04 1.04
CA LEU A 168 -5.45 5.86 0.11
C LEU A 168 -6.73 6.56 0.60
N GLY A 169 -6.97 6.55 1.91
CA GLY A 169 -8.13 7.22 2.49
C GLY A 169 -8.06 8.74 2.33
N TRP A 170 -6.90 9.33 2.64
CA TRP A 170 -6.74 10.77 2.53
C TRP A 170 -6.68 11.26 1.09
N GLU A 171 -6.06 10.49 0.18
CA GLU A 171 -6.05 10.84 -1.24
C GLU A 171 -7.48 10.93 -1.81
N GLU A 172 -8.34 9.96 -1.50
CA GLU A 172 -9.75 9.99 -1.90
C GLU A 172 -10.46 11.26 -1.43
N GLU A 173 -10.21 11.69 -0.20
CA GLU A 173 -10.79 12.91 0.36
C GLU A 173 -10.17 14.18 -0.25
N ALA A 174 -8.86 14.20 -0.44
CA ALA A 174 -8.10 15.40 -0.79
C ALA A 174 -8.18 15.76 -2.28
N MET A 175 -8.32 14.76 -3.16
CA MET A 175 -8.38 15.00 -4.60
C MET A 175 -9.56 14.35 -5.33
N GLY A 176 -10.31 13.43 -4.71
CA GLY A 176 -11.37 12.69 -5.41
C GLY A 176 -12.42 13.59 -6.06
N ASP A 177 -12.89 14.61 -5.35
CA ASP A 177 -13.82 15.62 -5.89
C ASP A 177 -13.14 16.56 -6.90
N ALA A 178 -11.85 16.86 -6.70
CA ALA A 178 -11.07 17.72 -7.58
C ALA A 178 -10.88 17.12 -8.98
N LEU A 179 -10.78 15.79 -9.08
CA LEU A 179 -10.58 15.08 -10.35
C LEU A 179 -11.63 15.45 -11.40
N GLY A 180 -12.92 15.35 -11.05
CA GLY A 180 -13.99 15.70 -11.98
C GLY A 180 -14.35 17.19 -11.96
N HIS A 181 -14.13 17.89 -10.85
CA HIS A 181 -14.40 19.34 -10.78
C HIS A 181 -13.51 20.14 -11.74
N PHE A 182 -12.23 19.78 -11.84
CA PHE A 182 -11.24 20.44 -12.72
C PHE A 182 -11.02 19.71 -14.05
N GLU A 183 -11.84 18.70 -14.37
CA GLU A 183 -11.76 17.93 -15.62
C GLU A 183 -10.36 17.29 -15.83
N ILE A 184 -9.76 16.78 -14.74
CA ILE A 184 -8.47 16.07 -14.78
C ILE A 184 -8.65 14.66 -15.39
N MET A 185 -9.82 14.05 -15.19
CA MET A 185 -10.22 12.73 -15.69
C MET A 185 -11.65 12.72 -16.22
#